data_AF-M0LEP6-F1
#
_entry.id   AF-M0LEP6-F1
#
_cell.length_a   1.000
_cell.length_b   1.000
_cell.length_c   1.000
_cell.angle_alpha   90.00
_cell.angle_beta   90.00
_cell.angle_gamma   90.00
#
_symmetry.space_group_name_H-M   'P 1'
#
loop_
_entity.id
_entity.type
_entity.pdbx_description
1 polymer ?
#
loop_
_entity_poly.entity_id
_entity_poly.type
_entity_poly.pdbx_seq_one_letter_code
_entity_poly.pdbx_strand_id
1 'polypeptide(L)'
;MDNRIRTGGLAVLVTAWLVVTAGAGAGVTYGLLSDDATASGTIRIDVGSSAPPNGDAYNDANGNGRYDEGETTYAADELASFYDPSANLVIPETVESIEQDQVGITAGSITYSGKVESESVSLTAKSGDISVNGAEVESEGSVQLSAPNGGVSMTDGTVESESVSVTAKDGDVSMDGTTVESEGSVQLSAPNNGISIIGASVESESISVTAKGEDILADRATLNSEGAVQLKAPNDGISIVNGLIESESVSLTAKGGCITVDGTAVNAEGDIVLRAPNDPISMTGAELSADGSVTLRSNGDIHANDSSMESGNGAITADLGTTDATLYVDGATIDDGDDAIAYRPNGVRVVPSDGPATGP
;
A
#
# COMPACT_ATOMS: atom_id res chain seq x y z
N MET A 1 69.20 29.43 3.17
CA MET A 1 68.21 30.40 3.69
C MET A 1 66.98 30.21 2.84
N ASP A 2 65.99 29.49 3.37
CA ASP A 2 64.79 29.10 2.62
C ASP A 2 63.58 29.66 3.38
N ASN A 3 63.01 30.75 2.86
CA ASN A 3 61.85 31.43 3.44
C ASN A 3 60.58 30.78 2.91
N ARG A 4 59.92 29.95 3.73
CA ARG A 4 58.54 29.50 3.46
C ARG A 4 57.56 30.57 3.96
N ILE A 5 56.87 31.22 3.03
CA ILE A 5 55.71 32.06 3.32
C ILE A 5 54.52 31.13 3.57
N ARG A 6 54.00 31.10 4.80
CA ARG A 6 52.71 30.48 5.12
C ARG A 6 51.61 31.51 4.81
N THR A 7 50.83 31.26 3.78
CA THR A 7 49.61 32.03 3.48
C THR A 7 48.52 31.57 4.43
N GLY A 8 48.26 32.34 5.49
CA GLY A 8 47.11 32.13 6.36
C GLY A 8 45.86 32.65 5.67
N GLY A 9 44.94 31.76 5.31
CA GLY A 9 43.58 32.13 4.90
C GLY A 9 42.84 32.69 6.11
N LEU A 10 42.41 33.94 6.03
CA LEU A 10 41.58 34.59 7.03
C LEU A 10 40.13 34.08 6.82
N ALA A 11 39.64 33.20 7.67
CA ALA A 11 38.22 32.86 7.72
C ALA A 11 37.47 34.01 8.42
N VAL A 12 36.67 34.76 7.67
CA VAL A 12 35.79 35.79 8.23
C VAL A 12 34.49 35.11 8.62
N LEU A 13 34.28 34.91 9.92
CA LEU A 13 32.99 34.47 10.46
C LEU A 13 32.06 35.70 10.51
N VAL A 14 31.16 35.83 9.54
CA VAL A 14 30.06 36.81 9.61
C VAL A 14 28.90 36.16 10.34
N THR A 15 28.70 36.49 11.62
CA THR A 15 27.51 36.10 12.37
C THR A 15 26.43 37.17 12.13
N ALA A 16 25.54 36.92 11.17
CA ALA A 16 24.36 37.75 10.97
C ALA A 16 23.23 37.23 11.87
N TRP A 17 22.85 38.02 12.87
CA TRP A 17 21.69 37.74 13.71
C TRP A 17 20.45 38.30 13.02
N LEU A 18 19.69 37.45 12.34
CA LEU A 18 18.36 37.83 11.85
C LEU A 18 17.37 37.62 13.00
N VAL A 19 17.01 38.69 13.70
CA VAL A 19 15.90 38.67 14.66
C VAL A 19 14.63 39.01 13.88
N VAL A 20 13.87 37.98 13.50
CA VAL A 20 12.51 38.18 13.00
C VAL A 20 11.60 38.27 14.21
N THR A 21 11.15 39.48 14.55
CA THR A 21 10.08 39.66 15.52
C THR A 21 8.76 39.26 14.85
N ALA A 22 8.39 37.99 14.96
CA ALA A 22 7.02 37.57 14.77
C ALA A 22 6.20 38.00 15.99
N GLY A 23 4.96 38.43 15.77
CA GLY A 23 4.02 38.78 16.83
C GLY A 23 3.86 37.64 17.84
N ALA A 24 3.42 37.99 19.05
CA ALA A 24 3.37 37.12 20.22
C ALA A 24 2.86 35.68 19.90
N GLY A 25 3.76 34.70 19.97
CA GLY A 25 3.43 33.27 19.89
C GLY A 25 4.36 32.38 19.06
N ALA A 26 5.20 32.91 18.16
CA ALA A 26 5.95 32.09 17.22
C ALA A 26 7.27 31.52 17.78
N GLY A 27 7.48 30.21 17.61
CA GLY A 27 8.77 29.56 17.84
C GLY A 27 9.86 30.14 16.95
N VAL A 28 11.07 30.27 17.49
CA VAL A 28 12.26 30.71 16.73
C VAL A 28 12.89 29.49 16.06
N THR A 29 12.85 29.44 14.74
CA THR A 29 13.59 28.45 13.94
C THR A 29 15.01 28.96 13.71
N TYR A 30 16.01 28.16 14.10
CA TYR A 30 17.42 28.45 13.86
C TYR A 30 17.90 27.71 12.61
N GLY A 31 18.37 28.44 11.59
CA GLY A 31 19.09 27.89 10.45
C GLY A 31 20.53 28.36 10.45
N LEU A 32 21.48 27.43 10.53
CA LEU A 32 22.91 27.72 10.41
C LEU A 32 23.31 27.50 8.94
N LEU A 33 23.67 28.58 8.26
CA LEU A 33 24.09 28.53 6.86
C LEU A 33 25.57 28.92 6.79
N SER A 34 26.37 28.06 6.16
CA SER A 34 27.75 28.37 5.78
C SER A 34 27.89 28.20 4.29
N ASP A 35 28.31 29.25 3.59
CA ASP A 35 28.70 29.22 2.18
C ASP A 35 30.18 29.65 2.09
N ASP A 36 30.97 28.98 1.25
CA ASP A 36 32.35 29.35 0.94
C ASP A 36 32.45 30.16 -0.37
N ALA A 37 31.34 30.31 -1.10
CA ALA A 37 31.26 31.06 -2.35
C ALA A 37 30.66 32.48 -2.16
N THR A 38 31.08 33.43 -2.98
CA THR A 38 30.46 34.76 -3.09
C THR A 38 29.19 34.73 -3.92
N ALA A 39 28.23 33.87 -3.57
CA ALA A 39 26.94 33.78 -4.24
C ALA A 39 25.87 34.57 -3.47
N SER A 40 25.04 35.33 -4.20
CA SER A 40 23.83 35.91 -3.62
C SER A 40 22.73 34.84 -3.55
N GLY A 41 22.39 34.39 -2.34
CA GLY A 41 21.22 33.55 -2.09
C GLY A 41 20.08 34.37 -1.48
N THR A 42 18.85 34.15 -1.94
CA THR A 42 17.65 34.61 -1.24
C THR A 42 17.10 33.48 -0.38
N ILE A 43 16.95 33.72 0.92
CA ILE A 43 16.18 32.86 1.81
C ILE A 43 14.74 33.36 1.78
N ARG A 44 13.82 32.53 1.28
CA ARG A 44 12.39 32.73 1.50
C ARG A 44 11.97 31.76 2.60
N ILE A 45 11.49 32.31 3.70
CA ILE A 45 10.78 31.54 4.73
C ILE A 45 9.30 31.78 4.42
N ASP A 46 8.63 30.79 3.83
CA ASP A 46 7.17 30.82 3.76
C ASP A 46 6.63 30.54 5.15
N VAL A 47 6.29 31.60 5.86
CA VAL A 47 5.44 31.56 7.05
C VAL A 47 3.99 31.54 6.58
N GLY A 48 3.56 30.36 6.10
CA GLY A 48 2.16 30.02 5.89
C GLY A 48 1.76 28.98 6.93
N SER A 49 0.62 29.20 7.59
CA SER A 49 -0.08 28.14 8.30
C SER A 49 -0.52 27.09 7.27
N SER A 50 -0.35 25.80 7.54
CA SER A 50 -0.86 24.73 6.65
C SER A 50 -2.39 24.69 6.60
N ALA A 51 -3.07 25.37 7.51
CA ALA A 51 -4.53 25.39 7.61
C ALA A 51 -5.08 26.83 7.80
N PRO A 52 -6.35 27.09 7.43
CA PRO A 52 -7.04 28.32 7.76
C PRO A 52 -7.02 28.62 9.27
N PRO A 53 -6.97 29.89 9.71
CA PRO A 53 -6.90 30.26 11.13
C PRO A 53 -8.05 29.73 12.01
N ASN A 54 -9.20 29.43 11.39
CA ASN A 54 -10.38 28.94 12.08
C ASN A 54 -10.42 27.40 12.18
N GLY A 55 -9.45 26.70 11.60
CA GLY A 55 -9.44 25.24 11.51
C GLY A 55 -10.26 24.66 10.36
N ASP A 56 -10.87 25.51 9.51
CA ASP A 56 -11.72 25.12 8.39
C ASP A 56 -11.00 24.28 7.32
N ALA A 57 -11.77 23.54 6.53
CA ALA A 57 -11.30 22.97 5.27
C ALA A 57 -11.17 24.09 4.22
N TYR A 58 -10.49 23.82 3.10
CA TYR A 58 -10.31 24.81 2.04
C TYR A 58 -10.15 24.21 0.64
N ASN A 59 -10.40 25.04 -0.37
CA ASN A 59 -10.12 24.72 -1.77
C ASN A 59 -8.71 25.22 -2.14
N ASP A 60 -7.76 24.29 -2.28
CA ASP A 60 -6.39 24.54 -2.72
C ASP A 60 -6.36 24.82 -4.24
N ALA A 61 -6.71 26.05 -4.59
CA ALA A 61 -6.91 26.44 -5.98
C ALA A 61 -5.60 26.43 -6.78
N ASN A 62 -4.45 26.49 -6.11
CA ASN A 62 -3.14 26.54 -6.73
C ASN A 62 -2.35 25.21 -6.63
N GLY A 63 -2.82 24.25 -5.85
CA GLY A 63 -2.29 22.90 -5.75
C GLY A 63 -1.00 22.78 -4.93
N ASN A 64 -0.75 23.69 -3.99
CA ASN A 64 0.47 23.69 -3.18
C ASN A 64 0.32 22.96 -1.82
N GLY A 65 -0.88 22.44 -1.53
CA GLY A 65 -1.22 21.74 -0.29
C GLY A 65 -1.28 22.65 0.93
N ARG A 66 -1.39 23.97 0.77
CA ARG A 66 -1.41 24.95 1.86
C ARG A 66 -2.51 25.96 1.65
N TYR A 67 -3.08 26.43 2.75
CA TYR A 67 -4.03 27.51 2.69
C TYR A 67 -3.35 28.84 2.32
N ASP A 68 -3.86 29.49 1.27
CA ASP A 68 -3.49 30.84 0.87
C ASP A 68 -4.61 31.85 1.14
N GLU A 69 -4.24 33.08 1.51
CA GLU A 69 -5.23 34.14 1.74
C GLU A 69 -6.07 34.39 0.48
N GLY A 70 -7.40 34.23 0.62
CA GLY A 70 -8.36 34.37 -0.47
C GLY A 70 -8.87 33.05 -1.05
N GLU A 71 -8.34 31.91 -0.61
CA GLU A 71 -8.95 30.62 -0.90
C GLU A 71 -10.27 30.45 -0.15
N THR A 72 -11.22 29.77 -0.80
CA THR A 72 -12.52 29.45 -0.21
C THR A 72 -12.33 28.46 0.92
N THR A 73 -12.91 28.75 2.09
CA THR A 73 -12.93 27.85 3.24
C THR A 73 -14.31 27.24 3.44
N TYR A 74 -14.36 26.10 4.13
CA TYR A 74 -15.58 25.35 4.43
C TYR A 74 -15.53 24.86 5.88
N ALA A 75 -16.59 25.13 6.64
CA ALA A 75 -16.73 24.62 7.99
C ALA A 75 -17.11 23.12 7.98
N ALA A 76 -16.90 22.42 9.10
CA ALA A 76 -17.15 20.98 9.21
C ALA A 76 -18.62 20.58 8.88
N ASP A 77 -19.59 21.42 9.27
CA ASP A 77 -21.02 21.19 9.00
C ASP A 77 -21.39 21.31 7.51
N GLU A 78 -20.55 21.96 6.70
CA GLU A 78 -20.70 22.06 5.25
C GLU A 78 -20.15 20.83 4.52
N LEU A 79 -19.31 20.02 5.17
CA LEU A 79 -18.56 18.95 4.52
C LEU A 79 -19.37 17.67 4.29
N ALA A 80 -20.32 17.35 5.17
CA ALA A 80 -21.02 16.06 5.14
C ALA A 80 -21.77 15.77 3.83
N SER A 81 -22.17 16.81 3.09
CA SER A 81 -22.80 16.66 1.76
C SER A 81 -22.10 17.51 0.70
N PHE A 82 -20.78 17.69 0.86
CA PHE A 82 -19.99 18.57 0.01
C PHE A 82 -20.03 18.12 -1.46
N TYR A 83 -20.35 19.08 -2.33
CA TYR A 83 -20.40 18.86 -3.78
C TYR A 83 -19.83 20.07 -4.53
N ASP A 84 -18.55 19.99 -4.87
CA ASP A 84 -17.90 20.88 -5.84
C ASP A 84 -16.86 20.09 -6.64
N PRO A 85 -17.23 19.50 -7.79
CA PRO A 85 -16.33 18.64 -8.58
C PRO A 85 -15.15 19.40 -9.21
N SER A 86 -15.05 20.72 -9.01
CA SER A 86 -13.93 21.54 -9.45
C SER A 86 -12.96 21.93 -8.34
N ALA A 87 -13.33 21.73 -7.07
CA ALA A 87 -12.50 22.06 -5.92
C ALA A 87 -11.36 21.04 -5.72
N ASN A 88 -10.18 21.53 -5.37
CA ASN A 88 -9.13 20.70 -4.79
C ASN A 88 -9.27 20.78 -3.27
N LEU A 89 -10.12 19.91 -2.72
CA LEU A 89 -10.53 20.02 -1.33
C LEU A 89 -9.45 19.47 -0.41
N VAL A 90 -9.03 20.28 0.57
CA VAL A 90 -8.15 19.87 1.66
C VAL A 90 -8.93 19.97 2.98
N ILE A 91 -9.02 18.85 3.69
CA ILE A 91 -9.64 18.71 5.00
C ILE A 91 -8.51 18.35 5.98
N PRO A 92 -7.84 19.34 6.58
CA PRO A 92 -6.74 19.09 7.51
C PRO A 92 -7.25 18.53 8.85
N GLU A 93 -6.33 17.99 9.66
CA GLU A 93 -6.60 17.49 11.02
C GLU A 93 -7.24 18.54 11.96
N THR A 94 -7.11 19.83 11.63
CA THR A 94 -7.66 20.93 12.43
C THR A 94 -9.16 21.10 12.27
N VAL A 95 -9.77 20.49 11.24
CA VAL A 95 -11.21 20.49 11.05
C VAL A 95 -11.84 19.64 12.13
N GLU A 96 -12.87 20.17 12.79
CA GLU A 96 -13.63 19.42 13.79
C GLU A 96 -14.16 18.10 13.19
N SER A 97 -14.30 17.07 14.04
CA SER A 97 -14.82 15.76 13.63
C SER A 97 -16.16 15.90 12.88
N ILE A 98 -16.29 15.23 11.74
CA ILE A 98 -17.54 15.21 10.98
C ILE A 98 -18.39 14.06 11.53
N GLU A 99 -19.40 14.40 12.33
CA GLU A 99 -20.34 13.44 12.94
C GLU A 99 -21.74 13.64 12.33
N GLN A 100 -22.10 12.83 11.34
CA GLN A 100 -23.39 12.88 10.64
C GLN A 100 -23.84 11.49 10.22
N ASP A 101 -25.16 11.28 10.05
CA ASP A 101 -25.71 9.99 9.60
C ASP A 101 -25.04 9.51 8.29
N GLN A 102 -24.79 10.42 7.35
CA GLN A 102 -24.08 10.10 6.10
C GLN A 102 -23.09 11.21 5.73
N VAL A 103 -21.89 10.82 5.31
CA VAL A 103 -20.87 11.72 4.80
C VAL A 103 -20.56 11.37 3.34
N GLY A 104 -20.94 12.25 2.43
CA GLY A 104 -20.67 12.16 1.00
C GLY A 104 -19.96 13.41 0.49
N ILE A 105 -18.69 13.25 0.12
CA ILE A 105 -17.83 14.34 -0.39
C ILE A 105 -17.50 14.06 -1.85
N THR A 106 -17.89 14.98 -2.73
CA THR A 106 -17.50 15.00 -4.13
C THR A 106 -16.70 16.26 -4.44
N ALA A 107 -15.44 16.08 -4.82
CA ALA A 107 -14.54 17.17 -5.20
C ALA A 107 -13.80 16.88 -6.50
N GLY A 108 -13.00 17.82 -6.99
CA GLY A 108 -12.03 17.60 -8.08
C GLY A 108 -10.89 16.68 -7.63
N SER A 109 -10.28 16.99 -6.49
CA SER A 109 -9.35 16.16 -5.72
C SER A 109 -9.66 16.28 -4.23
N ILE A 110 -9.26 15.29 -3.42
CA ILE A 110 -9.53 15.26 -1.98
C ILE A 110 -8.23 14.93 -1.23
N THR A 111 -7.83 15.79 -0.30
CA THR A 111 -6.85 15.47 0.75
C THR A 111 -7.57 15.48 2.09
N TYR A 112 -7.57 14.36 2.80
CA TYR A 112 -8.29 14.18 4.06
C TYR A 112 -7.31 13.72 5.14
N SER A 113 -7.21 14.49 6.22
CA SER A 113 -6.37 14.21 7.39
C SER A 113 -7.14 14.40 8.71
N GLY A 114 -8.46 14.47 8.63
CA GLY A 114 -9.34 14.70 9.77
C GLY A 114 -9.88 13.42 10.39
N LYS A 115 -10.93 13.59 11.19
CA LYS A 115 -11.73 12.51 11.76
C LYS A 115 -13.17 12.57 11.24
N VAL A 116 -13.73 11.41 10.88
CA VAL A 116 -15.14 11.26 10.50
C VAL A 116 -15.73 10.01 11.15
N GLU A 117 -16.94 10.16 11.69
CA GLU A 117 -17.78 9.09 12.24
C GLU A 117 -19.18 9.19 11.60
N SER A 118 -19.65 8.11 10.95
CA SER A 118 -20.92 8.15 10.19
C SER A 118 -21.57 6.76 10.05
N GLU A 119 -22.81 6.66 9.54
CA GLU A 119 -23.33 5.37 9.07
C GLU A 119 -22.72 5.00 7.70
N SER A 120 -22.27 6.00 6.92
CA SER A 120 -21.58 5.77 5.65
C SER A 120 -20.67 6.92 5.27
N VAL A 121 -19.47 6.60 4.77
CA VAL A 121 -18.51 7.57 4.26
C VAL A 121 -18.25 7.30 2.78
N SER A 122 -18.43 8.30 1.93
CA SER A 122 -18.08 8.24 0.52
C SER A 122 -17.26 9.45 0.09
N LEU A 123 -16.04 9.21 -0.38
CA LEU A 123 -15.16 10.21 -0.96
C LEU A 123 -15.02 9.95 -2.46
N THR A 124 -15.34 10.95 -3.29
CA THR A 124 -15.22 10.87 -4.75
C THR A 124 -14.42 12.05 -5.31
N ALA A 125 -13.23 11.77 -5.84
CA ALA A 125 -12.43 12.74 -6.59
C ALA A 125 -12.71 12.62 -8.09
N LYS A 126 -13.38 13.60 -8.69
CA LYS A 126 -13.81 13.55 -10.08
C LYS A 126 -12.69 13.66 -11.09
N SER A 127 -11.61 14.37 -10.77
CA SER A 127 -10.58 14.72 -11.76
C SER A 127 -9.15 14.36 -11.32
N GLY A 128 -8.90 14.28 -10.02
CA GLY A 128 -7.60 13.96 -9.45
C GLY A 128 -7.70 12.89 -8.37
N ASP A 129 -6.80 12.98 -7.41
CA ASP A 129 -6.55 11.92 -6.44
C ASP A 129 -7.39 12.07 -5.17
N ILE A 130 -7.51 10.96 -4.44
CA ILE A 130 -7.90 10.94 -3.04
C ILE A 130 -6.66 10.59 -2.22
N SER A 131 -6.34 11.41 -1.23
CA SER A 131 -5.26 11.16 -0.27
C SER A 131 -5.84 11.19 1.14
N VAL A 132 -5.77 10.08 1.86
CA VAL A 132 -6.23 9.91 3.24
C VAL A 132 -5.00 9.72 4.13
N ASN A 133 -4.51 10.79 4.75
CA ASN A 133 -3.21 10.80 5.42
C ASN A 133 -3.38 11.06 6.91
N GLY A 134 -3.01 10.08 7.75
CA GLY A 134 -3.13 10.16 9.20
C GLY A 134 -4.57 10.30 9.69
N ALA A 135 -5.56 9.99 8.83
CA ALA A 135 -6.96 10.20 9.13
C ALA A 135 -7.56 9.03 9.92
N GLU A 136 -8.61 9.33 10.67
CA GLU A 136 -9.49 8.35 11.31
C GLU A 136 -10.85 8.36 10.58
N VAL A 137 -11.15 7.30 9.84
CA VAL A 137 -12.40 7.16 9.07
C VAL A 137 -13.19 5.98 9.62
N GLU A 138 -14.26 6.28 10.36
CA GLU A 138 -15.12 5.29 11.01
C GLU A 138 -16.54 5.34 10.41
N SER A 139 -17.08 4.17 10.10
CA SER A 139 -18.40 4.03 9.50
C SER A 139 -19.13 2.79 10.01
N GLU A 140 -20.35 2.92 10.53
CA GLU A 140 -21.14 1.73 10.92
C GLU A 140 -21.54 0.86 9.72
N GLY A 141 -21.51 1.42 8.50
CA GLY A 141 -21.85 0.74 7.26
C GLY A 141 -20.66 0.64 6.31
N SER A 142 -20.57 1.54 5.33
CA SER A 142 -19.50 1.43 4.30
C SER A 142 -18.57 2.63 4.25
N VAL A 143 -17.31 2.37 3.89
CA VAL A 143 -16.35 3.38 3.43
C VAL A 143 -16.08 3.14 1.94
N GLN A 144 -16.31 4.18 1.13
CA GLN A 144 -16.14 4.11 -0.32
C GLN A 144 -15.24 5.25 -0.82
N LEU A 145 -14.08 4.90 -1.36
CA LEU A 145 -13.13 5.84 -1.96
C LEU A 145 -13.07 5.63 -3.47
N SER A 146 -13.40 6.65 -4.26
CA SER A 146 -13.45 6.56 -5.72
C SER A 146 -12.73 7.71 -6.43
N ALA A 147 -11.63 7.39 -7.10
CA ALA A 147 -10.90 8.29 -7.99
C ALA A 147 -10.95 7.75 -9.43
N PRO A 148 -12.02 8.04 -10.21
CA PRO A 148 -12.15 7.57 -11.59
C PRO A 148 -11.05 8.04 -12.55
N ASN A 149 -10.38 9.17 -12.27
CA ASN A 149 -9.36 9.75 -13.14
C ASN A 149 -8.01 9.98 -12.42
N GLY A 150 -7.87 9.46 -11.19
CA GLY A 150 -6.70 9.64 -10.35
C GLY A 150 -6.44 8.41 -9.48
N GLY A 151 -5.46 8.52 -8.58
CA GLY A 151 -5.11 7.51 -7.59
C GLY A 151 -5.88 7.64 -6.29
N VAL A 152 -5.80 6.59 -5.47
CA VAL A 152 -6.19 6.63 -4.05
C VAL A 152 -4.97 6.24 -3.22
N SER A 153 -4.56 7.11 -2.31
CA SER A 153 -3.49 6.85 -1.35
C SER A 153 -4.01 6.97 0.07
N MET A 154 -3.67 6.00 0.91
CA MET A 154 -3.92 6.01 2.34
C MET A 154 -2.59 5.81 3.06
N THR A 155 -2.27 6.70 3.99
CA THR A 155 -0.96 6.70 4.69
C THR A 155 -1.17 6.90 6.18
N ASP A 156 -0.60 6.00 7.01
CA ASP A 156 -0.54 6.12 8.49
C ASP A 156 -1.90 6.39 9.20
N GLY A 157 -3.03 6.00 8.60
CA GLY A 157 -4.38 6.22 9.14
C GLY A 157 -5.11 4.94 9.49
N THR A 158 -6.35 5.09 9.98
CA THR A 158 -7.27 3.99 10.29
C THR A 158 -8.56 4.14 9.50
N VAL A 159 -9.03 3.04 8.90
CA VAL A 159 -10.35 2.94 8.25
C VAL A 159 -11.11 1.77 8.86
N GLU A 160 -12.24 2.03 9.52
CA GLU A 160 -13.07 1.03 10.17
C GLU A 160 -14.50 1.05 9.60
N SER A 161 -15.01 -0.09 9.12
CA SER A 161 -16.41 -0.19 8.66
C SER A 161 -16.98 -1.58 8.42
N GLU A 162 -18.31 -1.76 8.31
CA GLU A 162 -18.90 -3.03 7.82
C GLU A 162 -18.37 -3.40 6.42
N SER A 163 -18.02 -2.44 5.56
CA SER A 163 -17.36 -2.73 4.28
C SER A 163 -16.52 -1.60 3.72
N VAL A 164 -15.33 -1.94 3.20
CA VAL A 164 -14.41 -0.97 2.58
C VAL A 164 -14.27 -1.25 1.09
N SER A 165 -14.47 -0.22 0.27
CA SER A 165 -14.26 -0.28 -1.18
C SER A 165 -13.40 0.87 -1.65
N VAL A 166 -12.27 0.55 -2.28
CA VAL A 166 -11.33 1.53 -2.84
C VAL A 166 -11.15 1.27 -4.33
N THR A 167 -11.44 2.28 -5.13
CA THR A 167 -11.31 2.19 -6.59
C THR A 167 -10.57 3.40 -7.15
N ALA A 168 -9.39 3.15 -7.74
CA ALA A 168 -8.67 4.10 -8.58
C ALA A 168 -8.69 3.58 -10.02
N LYS A 169 -9.54 4.14 -10.87
CA LYS A 169 -9.73 3.56 -12.21
C LYS A 169 -8.52 3.80 -13.11
N ASP A 170 -8.05 5.04 -13.12
CA ASP A 170 -6.96 5.51 -13.99
C ASP A 170 -5.72 5.94 -13.19
N GLY A 171 -5.69 5.74 -11.87
CA GLY A 171 -4.48 5.80 -11.04
C GLY A 171 -4.25 4.53 -10.22
N ASP A 172 -3.24 4.56 -9.36
CA ASP A 172 -2.90 3.47 -8.44
C ASP A 172 -3.77 3.49 -7.17
N VAL A 173 -3.87 2.34 -6.50
CA VAL A 173 -4.29 2.28 -5.09
C VAL A 173 -3.06 2.00 -4.23
N SER A 174 -2.79 2.85 -3.25
CA SER A 174 -1.67 2.71 -2.32
C SER A 174 -2.14 2.77 -0.86
N MET A 175 -1.68 1.82 -0.06
CA MET A 175 -1.82 1.79 1.40
C MET A 175 -0.42 1.68 1.99
N ASP A 176 0.03 2.69 2.73
CA ASP A 176 1.32 2.68 3.43
C ASP A 176 1.08 2.87 4.93
N GLY A 177 1.48 1.89 5.75
CA GLY A 177 1.31 1.93 7.20
C GLY A 177 -0.13 2.08 7.70
N THR A 178 -1.12 1.91 6.83
CA THR A 178 -2.55 2.10 7.14
C THR A 178 -3.14 0.84 7.78
N THR A 179 -4.03 1.02 8.75
CA THR A 179 -4.87 -0.04 9.30
C THR A 179 -6.26 0.04 8.68
N VAL A 180 -6.75 -1.09 8.14
CA VAL A 180 -8.11 -1.23 7.63
C VAL A 180 -8.78 -2.39 8.37
N GLU A 181 -9.86 -2.09 9.08
CA GLU A 181 -10.64 -3.07 9.83
C GLU A 181 -12.06 -3.10 9.25
N SER A 182 -12.55 -4.29 8.93
CA SER A 182 -13.90 -4.43 8.40
C SER A 182 -14.64 -5.65 8.92
N GLU A 183 -15.90 -5.51 9.33
CA GLU A 183 -16.71 -6.67 9.71
C GLU A 183 -17.13 -7.51 8.49
N GLY A 184 -17.13 -6.94 7.30
CA GLY A 184 -17.51 -7.57 6.04
C GLY A 184 -16.35 -7.63 5.06
N SER A 185 -16.51 -7.07 3.85
CA SER A 185 -15.48 -7.21 2.79
C SER A 185 -14.61 -5.97 2.63
N VAL A 186 -13.31 -6.19 2.38
CA VAL A 186 -12.39 -5.17 1.83
C VAL A 186 -12.14 -5.46 0.35
N GLN A 187 -12.41 -4.45 -0.50
CA GLN A 187 -12.25 -4.54 -1.95
C GLN A 187 -11.36 -3.43 -2.49
N LEU A 188 -10.22 -3.79 -3.09
CA LEU A 188 -9.29 -2.87 -3.72
C LEU A 188 -9.23 -3.11 -5.23
N SER A 189 -9.38 -2.04 -6.01
CA SER A 189 -9.49 -2.14 -7.46
C SER A 189 -8.71 -1.03 -8.18
N ALA A 190 -7.71 -1.44 -8.97
CA ALA A 190 -7.00 -0.59 -9.93
C ALA A 190 -7.11 -1.16 -11.36
N PRO A 191 -8.24 -0.91 -12.06
CA PRO A 191 -8.50 -1.45 -13.40
C PRO A 191 -7.47 -1.15 -14.48
N ASN A 192 -6.69 -0.06 -14.36
CA ASN A 192 -5.72 0.34 -15.36
C ASN A 192 -4.30 0.57 -14.82
N ASN A 193 -4.06 0.39 -13.52
CA ASN A 193 -2.73 0.53 -12.90
C ASN A 193 -2.50 -0.56 -11.83
N GLY A 194 -1.63 -0.26 -10.86
CA GLY A 194 -1.19 -1.18 -9.82
C GLY A 194 -1.88 -0.98 -8.47
N ILE A 195 -1.61 -1.90 -7.56
CA ILE A 195 -2.01 -1.79 -6.15
C ILE A 195 -0.79 -2.05 -5.29
N SER A 196 -0.55 -1.18 -4.30
CA SER A 196 0.54 -1.30 -3.35
C SER A 196 0.02 -1.29 -1.91
N ILE A 197 0.40 -2.30 -1.13
CA ILE A 197 0.04 -2.47 0.28
C ILE A 197 1.37 -2.66 1.03
N ILE A 198 1.89 -1.60 1.65
CA ILE A 198 3.23 -1.58 2.24
C ILE A 198 3.11 -1.35 3.73
N GLY A 199 3.58 -2.30 4.54
CA GLY A 199 3.53 -2.20 6.00
C GLY A 199 2.12 -2.01 6.59
N ALA A 200 1.08 -2.18 5.77
CA ALA A 200 -0.31 -1.99 6.15
C ALA A 200 -0.93 -3.28 6.70
N SER A 201 -1.96 -3.13 7.52
CA SER A 201 -2.75 -4.22 8.08
C SER A 201 -4.18 -4.13 7.56
N VAL A 202 -4.69 -5.22 6.99
CA VAL A 202 -6.07 -5.32 6.48
C VAL A 202 -6.73 -6.53 7.12
N GLU A 203 -7.78 -6.30 7.89
CA GLU A 203 -8.58 -7.32 8.57
C GLU A 203 -10.03 -7.27 8.08
N SER A 204 -10.59 -8.42 7.66
CA SER A 204 -11.98 -8.46 7.16
C SER A 204 -12.63 -9.85 7.13
N GLU A 205 -13.94 -9.98 6.92
CA GLU A 205 -14.56 -11.25 6.54
C GLU A 205 -14.03 -11.74 5.17
N SER A 206 -13.74 -10.84 4.23
CA SER A 206 -13.13 -11.22 2.94
C SER A 206 -12.30 -10.11 2.30
N ILE A 207 -11.11 -10.47 1.79
CA ILE A 207 -10.20 -9.54 1.10
C ILE A 207 -10.15 -9.87 -0.39
N SER A 208 -10.48 -8.90 -1.24
CA SER A 208 -10.36 -9.01 -2.70
C SER A 208 -9.57 -7.84 -3.27
N VAL A 209 -8.42 -8.14 -3.86
CA VAL A 209 -7.52 -7.15 -4.48
C VAL A 209 -7.40 -7.47 -5.97
N THR A 210 -7.66 -6.48 -6.83
CA THR A 210 -7.56 -6.63 -8.29
C THR A 210 -6.85 -5.45 -8.93
N ALA A 211 -5.62 -5.67 -9.39
CA ALA A 211 -4.90 -4.77 -10.28
C ALA A 211 -4.94 -5.35 -11.69
N LYS A 212 -5.23 -4.54 -12.70
CA LYS A 212 -5.30 -5.01 -14.10
C LYS A 212 -4.30 -4.32 -15.01
N GLY A 213 -3.78 -3.16 -14.63
CA GLY A 213 -2.80 -2.45 -15.46
C GLY A 213 -1.37 -2.86 -15.15
N GLU A 214 -1.07 -2.98 -13.85
CA GLU A 214 0.26 -3.24 -13.33
C GLU A 214 0.19 -4.25 -12.16
N ASP A 215 1.32 -4.42 -11.47
CA ASP A 215 1.50 -5.36 -10.37
C ASP A 215 0.61 -5.11 -9.15
N ILE A 216 0.37 -6.19 -8.39
CA ILE A 216 0.00 -6.10 -6.98
C ILE A 216 1.27 -6.27 -6.15
N LEU A 217 1.60 -5.28 -5.33
CA LEU A 217 2.75 -5.30 -4.42
C LEU A 217 2.26 -5.30 -2.97
N ALA A 218 2.68 -6.28 -2.17
CA ALA A 218 2.38 -6.38 -0.75
C ALA A 218 3.68 -6.63 0.06
N ASP A 219 4.38 -5.56 0.44
CA ASP A 219 5.64 -5.65 1.20
C ASP A 219 5.37 -5.44 2.69
N ARG A 220 5.74 -6.41 3.53
CA ARG A 220 5.52 -6.38 4.99
C ARG A 220 4.06 -6.12 5.37
N ALA A 221 3.13 -6.48 4.49
CA ALA A 221 1.70 -6.33 4.71
C ALA A 221 1.14 -7.51 5.50
N THR A 222 0.09 -7.25 6.29
CA THR A 222 -0.74 -8.28 6.92
C THR A 222 -2.12 -8.26 6.27
N LEU A 223 -2.53 -9.40 5.71
CA LEU A 223 -3.86 -9.61 5.13
C LEU A 223 -4.55 -10.72 5.92
N ASN A 224 -5.40 -10.36 6.88
CA ASN A 224 -6.12 -11.29 7.74
C ASN A 224 -7.60 -11.34 7.33
N SER A 225 -8.12 -12.54 7.10
CA SER A 225 -9.50 -12.73 6.69
C SER A 225 -10.16 -13.89 7.42
N GLU A 226 -11.41 -13.74 7.88
CA GLU A 226 -12.16 -14.91 8.35
C GLU A 226 -12.57 -15.84 7.20
N GLY A 227 -12.76 -15.29 6.00
CA GLY A 227 -13.10 -16.00 4.77
C GLY A 227 -11.92 -16.05 3.79
N ALA A 228 -12.12 -15.58 2.56
CA ALA A 228 -11.12 -15.73 1.51
C ALA A 228 -10.25 -14.48 1.30
N VAL A 229 -8.95 -14.70 1.06
CA VAL A 229 -8.02 -13.71 0.49
C VAL A 229 -7.79 -14.02 -0.98
N GLN A 230 -8.14 -13.07 -1.86
CA GLN A 230 -8.01 -13.21 -3.30
C GLN A 230 -7.26 -12.04 -3.93
N LEU A 231 -6.08 -12.30 -4.50
CA LEU A 231 -5.31 -11.32 -5.28
C LEU A 231 -5.30 -11.72 -6.75
N LYS A 232 -5.69 -10.79 -7.62
CA LYS A 232 -5.81 -11.02 -9.06
C LYS A 232 -5.07 -9.94 -9.84
N ALA A 233 -4.02 -10.34 -10.55
CA ALA A 233 -3.30 -9.54 -11.52
C ALA A 233 -3.46 -10.14 -12.93
N PRO A 234 -4.54 -9.84 -13.69
CA PRO A 234 -4.81 -10.51 -14.95
C PRO A 234 -3.80 -10.23 -16.07
N ASN A 235 -3.04 -9.14 -15.98
CA ASN A 235 -2.11 -8.72 -17.03
C ASN A 235 -0.67 -8.55 -16.53
N ASP A 236 -0.44 -8.65 -15.22
CA ASP A 236 0.87 -8.45 -14.60
C ASP A 236 1.07 -9.44 -13.43
N GLY A 237 2.06 -9.18 -12.57
CA GLY A 237 2.48 -9.99 -11.45
C GLY A 237 1.81 -9.70 -10.11
N ILE A 238 2.12 -10.57 -9.15
CA ILE A 238 1.81 -10.40 -7.72
C ILE A 238 3.13 -10.60 -6.98
N SER A 239 3.50 -9.65 -6.13
CA SER A 239 4.68 -9.76 -5.27
C SER A 239 4.31 -9.49 -3.83
N ILE A 240 4.43 -10.51 -2.99
CA ILE A 240 4.22 -10.45 -1.55
C ILE A 240 5.54 -10.83 -0.90
N VAL A 241 6.09 -9.94 -0.09
CA VAL A 241 7.44 -10.13 0.44
C VAL A 241 7.44 -9.80 1.93
N ASN A 242 7.97 -10.73 2.73
CA ASN A 242 8.02 -10.62 4.20
C ASN A 242 6.65 -10.27 4.82
N GLY A 243 5.55 -10.72 4.20
CA GLY A 243 4.19 -10.46 4.66
C GLY A 243 3.60 -11.61 5.46
N LEU A 244 2.34 -11.41 5.85
CA LEU A 244 1.49 -12.42 6.46
C LEU A 244 0.13 -12.44 5.75
N ILE A 245 -0.34 -13.63 5.40
CA ILE A 245 -1.70 -13.87 4.95
C ILE A 245 -2.32 -14.96 5.83
N GLU A 246 -3.46 -14.68 6.44
CA GLU A 246 -4.22 -15.65 7.23
C GLU A 246 -5.67 -15.65 6.75
N SER A 247 -6.21 -16.83 6.39
CA SER A 247 -7.57 -16.91 5.86
C SER A 247 -8.23 -18.29 5.92
N GLU A 248 -9.53 -18.40 5.63
CA GLU A 248 -10.16 -19.68 5.29
C GLU A 248 -9.58 -20.24 3.98
N SER A 249 -9.31 -19.38 2.99
CA SER A 249 -8.65 -19.80 1.75
C SER A 249 -7.85 -18.70 1.08
N VAL A 250 -6.76 -19.06 0.42
CA VAL A 250 -5.88 -18.11 -0.28
C VAL A 250 -5.83 -18.44 -1.76
N SER A 251 -6.11 -17.45 -2.61
CA SER A 251 -5.94 -17.57 -4.06
C SER A 251 -5.20 -16.38 -4.65
N LEU A 252 -3.99 -16.65 -5.15
CA LEU A 252 -3.19 -15.66 -5.89
C LEU A 252 -3.18 -16.05 -7.37
N THR A 253 -3.62 -15.15 -8.24
CA THR A 253 -3.65 -15.38 -9.69
C THR A 253 -3.02 -14.23 -10.45
N ALA A 254 -1.82 -14.46 -11.00
CA ALA A 254 -1.13 -13.54 -11.90
C ALA A 254 -1.10 -14.16 -13.30
N LYS A 255 -1.89 -13.66 -14.26
CA LYS A 255 -1.98 -14.30 -15.59
C LYS A 255 -0.95 -13.77 -16.59
N GLY A 256 -0.45 -12.55 -16.37
CA GLY A 256 0.51 -11.89 -17.25
C GLY A 256 1.86 -11.59 -16.61
N GLY A 257 2.09 -12.09 -15.38
CA GLY A 257 3.34 -11.93 -14.67
C GLY A 257 3.54 -12.99 -13.60
N CYS A 258 4.70 -12.95 -12.95
CA CYS A 258 5.10 -13.91 -11.92
C CYS A 258 4.30 -13.75 -10.63
N ILE A 259 4.26 -14.81 -9.82
CA ILE A 259 3.87 -14.72 -8.41
C ILE A 259 5.13 -14.85 -7.56
N THR A 260 5.37 -13.90 -6.66
CA THR A 260 6.40 -13.96 -5.63
C THR A 260 5.71 -13.91 -4.26
N VAL A 261 6.01 -14.88 -3.39
CA VAL A 261 5.60 -14.91 -1.97
C VAL A 261 6.81 -15.13 -1.06
N ASP A 262 7.97 -14.60 -1.45
CA ASP A 262 9.25 -14.86 -0.77
C ASP A 262 9.24 -14.35 0.68
N GLY A 263 9.75 -15.18 1.60
CA GLY A 263 9.79 -14.86 3.04
C GLY A 263 8.43 -14.60 3.68
N THR A 264 7.33 -14.93 2.99
CA THR A 264 5.95 -14.66 3.45
C THR A 264 5.38 -15.89 4.12
N ALA A 265 4.64 -15.67 5.20
CA ALA A 265 3.79 -16.70 5.81
C ALA A 265 2.39 -16.63 5.22
N VAL A 266 1.89 -17.76 4.70
CA VAL A 266 0.55 -17.91 4.13
C VAL A 266 -0.13 -19.08 4.83
N ASN A 267 -1.12 -18.78 5.64
CA ASN A 267 -1.86 -19.74 6.45
C ASN A 267 -3.32 -19.80 5.98
N ALA A 268 -3.81 -21.00 5.68
CA ALA A 268 -5.19 -21.22 5.27
C ALA A 268 -5.86 -22.39 6.03
N GLU A 269 -7.09 -22.21 6.52
CA GLU A 269 -7.91 -23.35 7.03
C GLU A 269 -8.39 -24.28 5.89
N GLY A 270 -8.32 -23.81 4.65
CA GLY A 270 -8.68 -24.53 3.44
C GLY A 270 -7.49 -24.64 2.51
N ASP A 271 -7.68 -24.25 1.25
CA ASP A 271 -6.68 -24.39 0.21
C ASP A 271 -5.83 -23.12 0.05
N ILE A 272 -4.54 -23.32 -0.28
CA ILE A 272 -3.65 -22.30 -0.84
C ILE A 272 -3.47 -22.59 -2.33
N VAL A 273 -3.79 -21.61 -3.18
CA VAL A 273 -3.66 -21.75 -4.64
C VAL A 273 -2.87 -20.60 -5.24
N LEU A 274 -1.68 -20.91 -5.78
CA LEU A 274 -0.85 -19.97 -6.54
C LEU A 274 -0.92 -20.32 -8.04
N ARG A 275 -1.37 -19.38 -8.87
CA ARG A 275 -1.57 -19.62 -10.31
C ARG A 275 -0.93 -18.54 -11.18
N ALA A 276 0.25 -18.85 -11.74
CA ALA A 276 0.98 -18.05 -12.72
C ALA A 276 1.10 -18.81 -14.06
N PRO A 277 0.02 -18.94 -14.85
CA PRO A 277 -0.05 -19.89 -15.97
C PRO A 277 0.92 -19.62 -17.11
N ASN A 278 1.63 -18.49 -17.13
CA ASN A 278 2.60 -18.16 -18.19
C ASN A 278 3.98 -17.79 -17.64
N ASP A 279 4.12 -17.71 -16.32
CA ASP A 279 5.24 -17.04 -15.66
C ASP A 279 5.66 -17.79 -14.39
N PRO A 280 6.88 -17.59 -13.90
CA PRO A 280 7.39 -18.30 -12.72
C PRO A 280 6.58 -18.06 -11.45
N ILE A 281 6.71 -18.99 -10.51
CA ILE A 281 6.32 -18.81 -9.11
C ILE A 281 7.59 -18.85 -8.26
N SER A 282 7.79 -17.85 -7.41
CA SER A 282 8.81 -17.85 -6.36
C SER A 282 8.16 -17.81 -4.99
N MET A 283 8.62 -18.69 -4.11
CA MET A 283 8.23 -18.79 -2.71
C MET A 283 9.45 -19.14 -1.86
N THR A 284 10.59 -18.54 -2.20
CA THR A 284 11.87 -18.80 -1.54
C THR A 284 11.79 -18.36 -0.08
N GLY A 285 12.10 -19.26 0.85
CA GLY A 285 12.00 -18.99 2.28
C GLY A 285 10.58 -18.75 2.79
N ALA A 286 9.55 -19.05 2.01
CA ALA A 286 8.15 -18.88 2.40
C ALA A 286 7.67 -20.02 3.31
N GLU A 287 6.63 -19.74 4.09
CA GLU A 287 5.88 -20.73 4.86
C GLU A 287 4.45 -20.81 4.29
N LEU A 288 4.07 -21.96 3.74
CA LEU A 288 2.71 -22.20 3.24
C LEU A 288 2.06 -23.30 4.09
N SER A 289 1.08 -22.96 4.91
CA SER A 289 0.38 -23.91 5.78
C SER A 289 -1.10 -23.96 5.42
N ALA A 290 -1.58 -25.11 4.96
CA ALA A 290 -2.98 -25.32 4.64
C ALA A 290 -3.55 -26.55 5.35
N ASP A 291 -4.74 -26.43 5.94
CA ASP A 291 -5.50 -27.60 6.41
C ASP A 291 -6.04 -28.42 5.21
N GLY A 292 -6.30 -27.74 4.08
CA GLY A 292 -6.60 -28.31 2.77
C GLY A 292 -5.32 -28.56 1.96
N SER A 293 -5.34 -28.28 0.66
CA SER A 293 -4.22 -28.52 -0.26
C SER A 293 -3.39 -27.28 -0.54
N VAL A 294 -2.10 -27.46 -0.80
CA VAL A 294 -1.24 -26.43 -1.41
C VAL A 294 -1.09 -26.75 -2.90
N THR A 295 -1.55 -25.85 -3.77
CA THR A 295 -1.54 -26.04 -5.22
C THR A 295 -0.78 -24.92 -5.92
N LEU A 296 0.28 -25.30 -6.63
CA LEU A 296 1.12 -24.42 -7.41
C LEU A 296 0.91 -24.71 -8.90
N ARG A 297 0.61 -23.68 -9.70
CA ARG A 297 0.38 -23.84 -11.15
C ARG A 297 1.13 -22.78 -11.93
N SER A 298 2.16 -23.21 -12.64
CA SER A 298 2.98 -22.36 -13.51
C SER A 298 3.25 -23.04 -14.85
N ASN A 299 3.57 -22.27 -15.90
CA ASN A 299 4.24 -22.81 -17.09
C ASN A 299 5.73 -22.43 -17.13
N GLY A 300 6.19 -21.67 -16.14
CA GLY A 300 7.59 -21.34 -15.89
C GLY A 300 8.17 -22.16 -14.75
N ASP A 301 9.35 -21.74 -14.29
CA ASP A 301 10.03 -22.36 -13.16
C ASP A 301 9.24 -22.12 -11.85
N ILE A 302 9.34 -23.07 -10.93
CA ILE A 302 8.82 -22.94 -9.56
C ILE A 302 10.03 -22.98 -8.61
N HIS A 303 10.22 -21.89 -7.87
CA HIS A 303 11.30 -21.73 -6.89
C HIS A 303 10.77 -21.87 -5.46
N ALA A 304 10.97 -23.04 -4.86
CA ALA A 304 10.59 -23.43 -3.52
C ALA A 304 11.80 -23.58 -2.57
N ASN A 305 12.91 -22.90 -2.87
CA ASN A 305 14.12 -23.12 -2.06
C ASN A 305 13.91 -22.60 -0.65
N ASP A 306 14.39 -23.35 0.33
CA ASP A 306 14.29 -23.04 1.76
C ASP A 306 12.85 -22.78 2.26
N SER A 307 11.82 -23.20 1.51
CA SER A 307 10.41 -23.03 1.90
C SER A 307 9.92 -24.17 2.79
N SER A 308 8.96 -23.88 3.67
CA SER A 308 8.17 -24.90 4.37
C SER A 308 6.77 -24.96 3.78
N MET A 309 6.30 -26.16 3.44
CA MET A 309 4.92 -26.39 2.97
C MET A 309 4.28 -27.49 3.80
N GLU A 310 3.12 -27.19 4.39
CA GLU A 310 2.33 -28.13 5.20
C GLU A 310 0.91 -28.26 4.63
N SER A 311 0.41 -29.50 4.59
CA SER A 311 -0.95 -29.83 4.19
C SER A 311 -1.56 -30.83 5.17
N GLY A 312 -2.55 -30.40 5.96
CA GLY A 312 -3.13 -31.22 7.02
C GLY A 312 -3.97 -32.40 6.51
N ASN A 313 -4.84 -32.16 5.52
CA ASN A 313 -5.72 -33.18 4.94
C ASN A 313 -5.65 -33.26 3.41
N GLY A 314 -4.85 -32.40 2.78
CA GLY A 314 -4.71 -32.29 1.33
C GLY A 314 -3.44 -32.94 0.80
N ALA A 315 -3.00 -32.46 -0.35
CA ALA A 315 -1.71 -32.80 -0.94
C ALA A 315 -1.00 -31.51 -1.35
N ILE A 316 0.32 -31.57 -1.39
CA ILE A 316 1.15 -30.47 -1.90
C ILE A 316 1.50 -30.79 -3.36
N THR A 317 1.04 -29.94 -4.29
CA THR A 317 1.16 -30.22 -5.73
C THR A 317 1.76 -29.08 -6.54
N ALA A 318 2.60 -29.42 -7.51
CA ALA A 318 3.18 -28.51 -8.49
C ALA A 318 2.86 -28.93 -9.93
N ASP A 319 2.09 -28.11 -10.64
CA ASP A 319 1.85 -28.26 -12.07
C ASP A 319 2.68 -27.23 -12.84
N LEU A 320 3.74 -27.68 -13.50
CA LEU A 320 4.64 -26.85 -14.30
C LEU A 320 4.21 -26.76 -15.77
N GLY A 321 3.17 -27.51 -16.19
CA GLY A 321 2.58 -27.45 -17.54
C GLY A 321 3.48 -27.82 -18.73
N THR A 322 4.80 -27.86 -18.55
CA THR A 322 5.82 -28.16 -19.54
C THR A 322 7.00 -28.91 -18.91
N THR A 323 7.73 -29.70 -19.70
CA THR A 323 8.95 -30.40 -19.25
C THR A 323 10.20 -29.52 -19.25
N ASP A 324 10.15 -28.35 -19.90
CA ASP A 324 11.29 -27.43 -19.99
C ASP A 324 11.50 -26.63 -18.70
N ALA A 325 10.47 -26.54 -17.87
CA ALA A 325 10.50 -25.87 -16.58
C ALA A 325 11.22 -26.71 -15.52
N THR A 326 11.69 -26.03 -14.47
CA THR A 326 12.39 -26.62 -13.35
C THR A 326 11.63 -26.36 -12.05
N LEU A 327 11.54 -27.41 -11.23
CA LEU A 327 11.10 -27.33 -9.84
C LEU A 327 12.36 -27.27 -8.95
N TYR A 328 12.60 -26.14 -8.31
CA TYR A 328 13.68 -25.96 -7.34
C TYR A 328 13.12 -26.13 -5.93
N VAL A 329 13.66 -27.07 -5.16
CA VAL A 329 13.22 -27.48 -3.81
C VAL A 329 14.43 -27.68 -2.89
N ASP A 330 15.54 -26.97 -3.15
CA ASP A 330 16.74 -27.06 -2.31
C ASP A 330 16.43 -26.52 -0.92
N GLY A 331 16.67 -27.31 0.13
CA GLY A 331 16.33 -26.95 1.50
C GLY A 331 14.83 -26.90 1.82
N ALA A 332 13.94 -27.26 0.88
CA ALA A 332 12.50 -27.27 1.12
C ALA A 332 12.10 -28.37 2.12
N THR A 333 11.11 -28.09 2.98
CA THR A 333 10.45 -29.07 3.85
C THR A 333 8.99 -29.23 3.44
N ILE A 334 8.56 -30.48 3.28
CA ILE A 334 7.20 -30.84 2.89
C ILE A 334 6.63 -31.73 3.99
N ASP A 335 5.49 -31.34 4.55
CA ASP A 335 4.74 -32.13 5.53
C ASP A 335 3.31 -32.33 4.99
N ASP A 336 3.07 -33.52 4.42
CA ASP A 336 1.75 -33.96 3.99
C ASP A 336 1.64 -35.49 4.13
N GLY A 337 0.66 -36.12 3.48
CA GLY A 337 0.45 -37.56 3.58
C GLY A 337 1.62 -38.44 3.09
N ASP A 338 2.51 -37.93 2.23
CA ASP A 338 3.65 -38.69 1.70
C ASP A 338 5.02 -37.98 1.80
N ASP A 339 5.08 -36.87 2.52
CA ASP A 339 6.27 -36.04 2.77
C ASP A 339 6.93 -35.56 1.45
N ALA A 340 6.17 -35.39 0.37
CA ALA A 340 6.70 -35.02 -0.93
C ALA A 340 5.78 -34.14 -1.77
N ILE A 341 6.37 -33.17 -2.50
CA ILE A 341 5.62 -32.41 -3.50
C ILE A 341 5.38 -33.25 -4.74
N ALA A 342 4.11 -33.56 -5.02
CA ALA A 342 3.72 -34.24 -6.24
C ALA A 342 3.78 -33.27 -7.42
N TYR A 343 4.55 -33.58 -8.47
CA TYR A 343 4.74 -32.66 -9.60
C TYR A 343 4.34 -33.22 -10.97
N ARG A 344 3.96 -32.34 -11.90
CA ARG A 344 3.68 -32.71 -13.30
C ARG A 344 4.08 -31.61 -14.28
N PRO A 345 4.33 -31.93 -15.57
CA PRO A 345 4.33 -33.27 -16.16
C PRO A 345 5.56 -34.12 -15.77
N ASN A 346 5.49 -35.42 -16.07
CA ASN A 346 6.66 -36.30 -15.97
C ASN A 346 7.80 -35.80 -16.87
N GLY A 347 9.02 -35.82 -16.34
CA GLY A 347 10.23 -35.35 -17.04
C GLY A 347 10.63 -33.90 -16.73
N VAL A 348 9.87 -33.18 -15.90
CA VAL A 348 10.32 -31.93 -15.27
C VAL A 348 11.65 -32.15 -14.55
N ARG A 349 12.56 -31.18 -14.67
CA ARG A 349 13.81 -31.18 -13.90
C ARG A 349 13.51 -30.78 -12.46
N VAL A 350 13.95 -31.58 -11.49
CA VAL A 350 13.89 -31.27 -10.06
C VAL A 350 15.30 -30.96 -9.55
N VAL A 351 15.45 -29.90 -8.76
CA VAL A 351 16.73 -29.46 -8.19
C VAL A 351 16.59 -29.24 -6.68
N PRO A 352 17.36 -29.94 -5.82
CA PRO A 352 18.23 -31.06 -6.16
C PRO A 352 17.42 -32.31 -6.55
N SER A 353 18.03 -33.24 -7.26
CA SER A 353 17.32 -34.43 -7.77
C SER A 353 16.83 -35.40 -6.69
N ASP A 354 17.36 -35.28 -5.49
CA ASP A 354 17.01 -36.02 -4.26
C ASP A 354 16.18 -35.18 -3.28
N GLY A 355 15.69 -34.01 -3.72
CA GLY A 355 14.75 -33.21 -2.94
C GLY A 355 13.40 -33.91 -2.71
N PRO A 356 12.53 -33.35 -1.84
CA PRO A 356 11.28 -33.97 -1.43
C PRO A 356 10.20 -33.85 -2.50
N ALA A 357 10.41 -34.43 -3.69
CA ALA A 357 9.51 -34.33 -4.83
C ALA A 357 9.25 -35.71 -5.46
N THR A 358 7.99 -35.98 -5.79
CA THR A 358 7.53 -37.24 -6.38
C THR A 358 6.81 -36.99 -7.71
N GLY A 359 7.29 -37.65 -8.77
CA GLY A 359 6.57 -37.66 -10.05
C GLY A 359 5.43 -38.69 -10.04
N PRO A 360 4.39 -38.53 -10.89
CA PRO A 360 3.26 -39.44 -11.00
C PRO A 360 3.59 -40.82 -11.58
#